data_AF-A0A9P6GP57-F1
#
_entry.id   AF-A0A9P6GP57-F1
#
_cell.length_a   1.000
_cell.length_b   1.000
_cell.length_c   1.000
_cell.angle_alpha   90.00
_cell.angle_beta   90.00
_cell.angle_gamma   90.00
#
_symmetry.space_group_name_H-M   'P 1'
#
loop_
_entity.id
_entity.type
_entity.pdbx_description
1 polymer ?
#
loop_
_entity_poly.entity_id
_entity_poly.type
_entity_poly.pdbx_seq_one_letter_code
_entity_poly.pdbx_strand_id
1 'polypeptide(L)'
;MRSFHKLVVLFFHIFLWFNNVAEADKGKPNLDKYHPGSGRLGVELDYELAKAGAEDMIAGKPASKGKMQSRLIFISHLTGVGRVEDDELAQIAMDGYLEMVQNANLYKINKADFPSVMTAFYYGNEIILASSQKGGTAITYTRDNAVSRLVEQCITPATKSNEAKCGEMSAAQLWQRLHPGQLISTAHIVTVTVISGNKNNALSSKPADLKVWPPCSPTNGGGCAEIVGPGKVVDREVLPESWTGPVTYSTTGWVKTDMQVLSFVSPVQQQTTGQT
;
A
#
# COMPACT_ATOMS: atom_id res chain seq x y z
N MET A 1 -10.27 -36.57 -49.68
CA MET A 1 -9.59 -35.36 -49.17
C MET A 1 -10.37 -34.51 -48.14
N ARG A 2 -11.69 -34.68 -47.94
CA ARG A 2 -12.45 -33.89 -46.93
C ARG A 2 -12.19 -34.27 -45.45
N SER A 3 -11.70 -35.49 -45.17
CA SER A 3 -11.49 -35.98 -43.80
C SER A 3 -10.25 -35.38 -43.11
N PHE A 4 -9.16 -35.20 -43.86
CA PHE A 4 -7.90 -34.68 -43.33
C PHE A 4 -8.00 -33.21 -42.88
N HIS A 5 -8.79 -32.40 -43.60
CA HIS A 5 -8.98 -31.00 -43.27
C HIS A 5 -9.74 -30.80 -41.94
N LYS A 6 -10.71 -31.67 -41.63
CA LYS A 6 -11.43 -31.62 -40.35
C LYS A 6 -10.53 -32.00 -39.17
N LEU A 7 -9.59 -32.93 -39.36
CA LEU A 7 -8.64 -33.33 -38.33
C LEU A 7 -7.63 -32.21 -38.02
N VAL A 8 -7.12 -31.51 -39.03
CA VAL A 8 -6.18 -30.39 -38.86
C VAL A 8 -6.84 -29.20 -38.16
N VAL A 9 -8.08 -28.87 -38.51
CA VAL A 9 -8.83 -27.78 -37.85
C VAL A 9 -9.10 -28.11 -36.38
N LEU A 10 -9.45 -29.36 -36.06
CA LEU A 10 -9.66 -29.82 -34.69
C LEU A 10 -8.38 -29.72 -33.85
N PHE A 11 -7.24 -30.19 -34.38
CA PHE A 11 -5.95 -30.05 -33.69
C PHE A 11 -5.56 -28.60 -33.47
N PHE A 12 -5.82 -27.71 -34.44
CA PHE A 12 -5.54 -26.28 -34.29
C PHE A 12 -6.41 -25.63 -33.20
N HIS A 13 -7.68 -26.01 -33.10
CA HIS A 13 -8.58 -25.50 -32.05
C HIS A 13 -8.18 -26.03 -30.68
N ILE A 14 -7.77 -27.29 -30.58
CA ILE A 14 -7.26 -27.89 -29.34
C ILE A 14 -5.94 -27.21 -28.92
N PHE A 15 -5.02 -26.96 -29.86
CA PHE A 15 -3.77 -26.25 -29.57
C PHE A 15 -4.01 -24.79 -29.14
N LEU A 16 -4.98 -24.10 -29.74
CA LEU A 16 -5.40 -22.75 -29.31
C LEU A 16 -6.08 -22.77 -27.93
N TRP A 17 -6.79 -23.85 -27.58
CA TRP A 17 -7.38 -24.02 -26.26
C TRP A 17 -6.31 -24.25 -25.18
N PHE A 18 -5.34 -25.13 -25.43
CA PHE A 18 -4.26 -25.38 -24.47
C PHE A 18 -3.29 -24.19 -24.31
N ASN A 19 -3.05 -23.39 -25.34
CA ASN A 19 -2.27 -22.15 -25.20
C ASN A 19 -3.03 -21.07 -24.39
N ASN A 20 -4.34 -20.92 -24.57
CA ASN A 20 -5.13 -19.97 -23.78
C ASN A 20 -5.26 -20.37 -22.31
N VAL A 21 -5.32 -21.67 -21.98
CA VAL A 21 -5.38 -22.14 -20.58
C VAL A 21 -4.02 -22.01 -19.88
N ALA A 22 -2.89 -22.12 -20.61
CA ALA A 22 -1.55 -21.95 -20.05
C ALA A 22 -1.14 -20.48 -19.80
N GLU A 23 -1.86 -19.50 -20.35
CA GLU A 23 -1.63 -18.07 -20.12
C GLU A 23 -2.49 -17.49 -18.98
N ALA A 24 -3.55 -18.17 -18.54
CA ALA A 24 -4.47 -17.66 -17.53
C ALA A 24 -3.88 -17.61 -16.09
N ASP A 25 -2.80 -18.36 -15.83
CA ASP A 25 -2.16 -18.45 -14.50
C ASP A 25 -0.80 -17.75 -14.41
N LYS A 26 -0.24 -17.26 -15.52
CA LYS A 26 1.01 -16.50 -15.50
C LYS A 26 0.74 -15.04 -15.12
N GLY A 27 0.56 -14.78 -13.83
CA GLY A 27 0.56 -13.40 -13.31
C GLY A 27 -0.30 -13.11 -12.10
N LYS A 28 -1.03 -14.10 -11.55
CA LYS A 28 -1.79 -13.89 -10.31
C LYS A 28 -0.90 -14.13 -9.09
N PRO A 29 -0.99 -13.28 -8.04
CA PRO A 29 -0.36 -13.56 -6.76
C PRO A 29 -0.81 -14.91 -6.20
N ASN A 30 0.12 -15.64 -5.59
CA ASN A 30 -0.14 -16.90 -4.88
C ASN A 30 -0.75 -16.59 -3.51
N LEU A 31 -2.09 -16.57 -3.42
CA LEU A 31 -2.82 -16.28 -2.18
C LEU A 31 -3.31 -17.55 -1.46
N ASP A 32 -2.76 -18.74 -1.79
CA ASP A 32 -3.20 -20.02 -1.22
C ASP A 32 -2.91 -20.13 0.28
N LYS A 33 -1.90 -19.41 0.75
CA LYS A 33 -1.47 -19.39 2.14
C LYS A 33 -1.14 -17.97 2.58
N TYR A 34 -1.52 -17.64 3.81
CA TYR A 34 -1.09 -16.42 4.47
C TYR A 34 0.40 -16.51 4.85
N HIS A 35 1.13 -15.45 4.54
CA HIS A 35 2.53 -15.26 4.88
C HIS A 35 2.68 -14.03 5.80
N PRO A 36 2.93 -14.23 7.11
CA PRO A 36 3.21 -13.12 8.01
C PRO A 36 4.50 -12.41 7.61
N GLY A 37 4.56 -11.10 7.88
CA GLY A 37 5.76 -10.30 7.71
C GLY A 37 6.83 -10.75 8.69
N SER A 38 8.03 -11.00 8.18
CA SER A 38 9.17 -11.51 8.96
C SER A 38 10.21 -10.44 9.30
N GLY A 39 10.02 -9.22 8.80
CA GLY A 39 10.90 -8.10 9.10
C GLY A 39 10.57 -7.40 10.42
N ARG A 40 11.48 -6.53 10.86
CA ARG A 40 11.40 -5.84 12.15
C ARG A 40 10.24 -4.84 12.26
N LEU A 41 9.81 -4.29 11.12
CA LEU A 41 8.67 -3.39 11.04
C LEU A 41 7.37 -4.16 10.82
N GLY A 42 7.46 -5.42 10.44
CA GLY A 42 6.33 -6.31 10.24
C GLY A 42 5.40 -5.85 9.12
N VAL A 43 5.93 -5.24 8.05
CA VAL A 43 5.12 -4.87 6.88
C VAL A 43 4.63 -6.13 6.18
N GLU A 44 3.32 -6.21 5.98
CA GLU A 44 2.70 -7.36 5.32
C GLU A 44 1.60 -6.93 4.34
N LEU A 45 1.35 -7.77 3.35
CA LEU A 45 0.18 -7.67 2.50
C LEU A 45 -1.10 -7.76 3.35
N ASP A 46 -2.05 -6.84 3.13
CA ASP A 46 -3.43 -6.99 3.58
C ASP A 46 -4.06 -8.19 2.83
N TYR A 47 -3.81 -9.37 3.38
CA TYR A 47 -4.11 -10.65 2.74
C TYR A 47 -5.61 -10.85 2.53
N GLU A 48 -6.43 -10.40 3.48
CA GLU A 48 -7.88 -10.48 3.37
C GLU A 48 -8.39 -9.55 2.26
N LEU A 49 -7.85 -8.34 2.14
CA LEU A 49 -8.15 -7.44 1.03
C LEU A 49 -7.73 -8.05 -0.33
N ALA A 50 -6.55 -8.65 -0.39
CA ALA A 50 -6.06 -9.32 -1.61
C ALA A 50 -6.97 -10.49 -2.02
N LYS A 51 -7.55 -11.21 -1.03
CA LYS A 51 -8.43 -12.36 -1.24
C LYS A 51 -9.90 -12.05 -1.50
N ALA A 52 -10.40 -10.89 -1.09
CA ALA A 52 -11.81 -10.48 -1.20
C ALA A 52 -12.34 -10.33 -2.66
N GLY A 53 -11.72 -11.00 -3.64
CA GLY A 53 -12.20 -11.03 -5.03
C GLY A 53 -12.30 -9.66 -5.71
N ALA A 54 -12.79 -9.66 -6.95
CA ALA A 54 -13.24 -8.45 -7.63
C ALA A 54 -14.75 -8.22 -7.43
N GLU A 55 -15.42 -9.14 -6.73
CA GLU A 55 -16.88 -9.23 -6.60
C GLU A 55 -17.35 -9.15 -5.13
N ASP A 56 -16.45 -9.27 -4.14
CA ASP A 56 -16.87 -9.10 -2.74
C ASP A 56 -16.97 -7.61 -2.40
N MET A 57 -18.10 -7.25 -1.84
CA MET A 57 -18.52 -5.87 -1.57
C MET A 57 -17.54 -5.17 -0.63
N ILE A 58 -16.81 -4.17 -1.12
CA ILE A 58 -16.02 -3.30 -0.26
C ILE A 58 -16.84 -2.03 -0.01
N ALA A 59 -17.07 -1.72 1.27
CA ALA A 59 -18.00 -0.68 1.74
C ALA A 59 -19.49 -0.91 1.42
N GLY A 60 -19.93 -2.15 1.17
CA GLY A 60 -21.35 -2.47 0.95
C GLY A 60 -21.88 -2.10 -0.44
N LYS A 61 -21.00 -1.79 -1.40
CA LYS A 61 -21.35 -1.58 -2.81
C LYS A 61 -20.69 -2.66 -3.69
N PRO A 62 -21.37 -3.14 -4.75
CA PRO A 62 -20.76 -4.05 -5.71
C PRO A 62 -19.61 -3.31 -6.42
N ALA A 63 -18.40 -3.81 -6.30
CA ALA A 63 -17.27 -3.27 -7.06
C ALA A 63 -17.44 -3.70 -8.53
N SER A 64 -17.34 -2.75 -9.46
CA SER A 64 -16.99 -3.12 -10.84
C SER A 64 -15.60 -3.76 -10.78
N LYS A 65 -15.35 -4.80 -11.60
CA LYS A 65 -14.18 -5.69 -11.53
C LYS A 65 -12.85 -4.94 -11.30
N GLY A 66 -12.46 -4.74 -10.03
CA GLY A 66 -11.20 -4.12 -9.66
C GLY A 66 -10.04 -5.00 -10.11
N LYS A 67 -9.00 -4.42 -10.71
CA LYS A 67 -7.82 -5.19 -11.13
C LYS A 67 -7.05 -5.66 -9.89
N MET A 68 -6.37 -6.80 -9.96
CA MET A 68 -5.60 -7.37 -8.83
C MET A 68 -4.68 -6.33 -8.15
N GLN A 69 -3.90 -5.60 -8.94
CA GLN A 69 -3.04 -4.48 -8.52
C GLN A 69 -3.69 -3.45 -7.57
N SER A 70 -5.01 -3.25 -7.63
CA SER A 70 -5.72 -2.28 -6.79
C SER A 70 -6.06 -2.81 -5.39
N ARG A 71 -5.77 -4.09 -5.11
CA ARG A 71 -6.02 -4.77 -3.83
C ARG A 71 -4.72 -5.24 -3.16
N LEU A 72 -3.57 -4.90 -3.74
CA LEU A 72 -2.25 -5.21 -3.19
C LEU A 72 -1.76 -4.00 -2.39
N ILE A 73 -2.21 -3.92 -1.13
CA ILE A 73 -1.77 -2.90 -0.17
C ILE A 73 -0.96 -3.59 0.92
N PHE A 74 0.21 -3.04 1.23
CA PHE A 74 1.06 -3.51 2.30
C PHE A 74 1.00 -2.55 3.46
N ILE A 75 0.79 -3.06 4.66
CA ILE A 75 0.58 -2.24 5.86
C ILE A 75 1.33 -2.79 7.08
N SER A 76 1.62 -1.91 8.01
CA SER A 76 1.98 -2.23 9.40
C SER A 76 1.54 -1.10 10.32
N HIS A 77 1.32 -1.43 11.59
CA HIS A 77 1.09 -0.45 12.64
C HIS A 77 1.86 -0.88 13.90
N LEU A 78 2.66 0.06 14.40
CA LEU A 78 3.59 -0.11 15.49
C LEU A 78 3.24 0.91 16.57
N THR A 79 3.13 0.47 17.82
CA THR A 79 2.86 1.32 19.00
C THR A 79 4.02 1.23 19.99
N GLY A 80 4.12 2.20 20.90
CA GLY A 80 5.25 2.27 21.85
C GLY A 80 6.55 2.74 21.19
N VAL A 81 6.44 3.47 20.09
CA VAL A 81 7.56 3.84 19.20
C VAL A 81 8.57 4.77 19.89
N GLY A 82 8.17 5.53 20.91
CA GLY A 82 9.03 6.56 21.49
C GLY A 82 9.32 7.68 20.50
N ARG A 83 10.28 8.54 20.83
CA ARG A 83 10.68 9.67 19.96
C ARG A 83 11.50 9.16 18.79
N VAL A 84 11.13 9.61 17.58
CA VAL A 84 11.80 9.29 16.31
C VAL A 84 12.23 10.59 15.64
N GLU A 85 13.49 10.68 15.23
CA GLU A 85 14.04 11.81 14.47
C GLU A 85 13.74 11.67 12.97
N ASP A 86 13.86 12.76 12.21
CA ASP A 86 13.49 12.80 10.78
C ASP A 86 14.24 11.77 9.92
N ASP A 87 15.53 11.56 10.20
CA ASP A 87 16.38 10.61 9.51
C ASP A 87 16.04 9.15 9.88
N GLU A 88 15.74 8.89 11.15
CA GLU A 88 15.23 7.60 11.61
C GLU A 88 13.89 7.27 10.95
N LEU A 89 12.94 8.22 10.89
CA LEU A 89 11.64 8.01 10.26
C LEU A 89 11.77 7.68 8.77
N ALA A 90 12.71 8.32 8.09
CA ALA A 90 12.98 8.02 6.70
C ALA A 90 13.66 6.65 6.51
N GLN A 91 14.59 6.27 7.38
CA GLN A 91 15.16 4.92 7.37
C GLN A 91 14.09 3.86 7.65
N ILE A 92 13.14 4.13 8.56
CA ILE A 92 11.98 3.27 8.84
C ILE A 92 11.13 3.10 7.57
N ALA A 93 10.82 4.19 6.85
CA ALA A 93 10.07 4.11 5.60
C ALA A 93 10.81 3.30 4.51
N MET A 94 12.14 3.43 4.42
CA MET A 94 12.97 2.67 3.48
C MET A 94 12.99 1.18 3.82
N ASP A 95 13.18 0.84 5.08
CA ASP A 95 13.16 -0.57 5.51
C ASP A 95 11.77 -1.16 5.32
N GLY A 96 10.71 -0.38 5.58
CA GLY A 96 9.33 -0.80 5.31
C GLY A 96 9.11 -1.09 3.83
N TYR A 97 9.73 -0.32 2.93
CA TYR A 97 9.72 -0.60 1.50
C TYR A 97 10.40 -1.94 1.19
N LEU A 98 11.56 -2.20 1.79
CA LEU A 98 12.30 -3.45 1.56
C LEU A 98 11.55 -4.66 2.12
N GLU A 99 10.90 -4.54 3.27
CA GLU A 99 10.01 -5.56 3.81
C GLU A 99 8.80 -5.80 2.89
N MET A 100 8.20 -4.74 2.34
CA MET A 100 7.16 -4.84 1.31
C MET A 100 7.64 -5.64 0.09
N VAL A 101 8.85 -5.38 -0.41
CA VAL A 101 9.46 -6.16 -1.51
C VAL A 101 9.60 -7.64 -1.12
N GLN A 102 10.14 -7.92 0.06
CA GLN A 102 10.32 -9.29 0.56
C GLN A 102 8.98 -10.02 0.66
N ASN A 103 7.98 -9.37 1.26
CA ASN A 103 6.64 -9.93 1.42
C ASN A 103 5.98 -10.18 0.06
N ALA A 104 6.10 -9.25 -0.89
CA ALA A 104 5.57 -9.43 -2.24
C ALA A 104 6.17 -10.62 -3.00
N ASN A 105 7.45 -10.92 -2.77
CA ASN A 105 8.11 -12.08 -3.36
C ASN A 105 7.56 -13.41 -2.81
N LEU A 106 7.15 -13.47 -1.53
CA LEU A 106 6.52 -14.66 -0.95
C LEU A 106 5.21 -15.00 -1.67
N TYR A 107 4.42 -13.98 -1.99
CA TYR A 107 3.17 -14.09 -2.73
C TYR A 107 3.36 -14.16 -4.26
N LYS A 108 4.60 -14.17 -4.77
CA LYS A 108 4.89 -14.19 -6.23
C LYS A 108 4.16 -13.07 -6.99
N ILE A 109 4.03 -11.88 -6.38
CA ILE A 109 3.37 -10.73 -7.01
C ILE A 109 4.16 -10.31 -8.25
N ASN A 110 3.46 -10.04 -9.35
CA ASN A 110 4.10 -9.57 -10.58
C ASN A 110 4.59 -8.12 -10.42
N LYS A 111 5.74 -7.78 -11.00
CA LYS A 111 6.24 -6.38 -11.06
C LYS A 111 5.21 -5.39 -11.63
N ALA A 112 4.34 -5.84 -12.54
CA ALA A 112 3.29 -5.03 -13.12
C ALA A 112 2.21 -4.64 -12.09
N ASP A 113 2.00 -5.47 -11.05
CA ASP A 113 1.00 -5.26 -10.00
C ASP A 113 1.59 -4.66 -8.72
N PHE A 114 2.90 -4.77 -8.52
CA PHE A 114 3.58 -4.30 -7.31
C PHE A 114 3.52 -2.77 -7.11
N PRO A 115 3.06 -2.27 -5.95
CA PRO A 115 3.07 -0.85 -5.63
C PRO A 115 4.50 -0.32 -5.47
N SER A 116 4.73 0.93 -5.88
CA SER A 116 6.08 1.50 -5.96
C SER A 116 6.42 2.49 -4.85
N VAL A 117 5.59 2.58 -3.82
CA VAL A 117 5.66 3.61 -2.78
C VAL A 117 5.38 2.99 -1.42
N MET A 118 6.12 3.43 -0.41
CA MET A 118 5.86 3.18 1.00
C MET A 118 5.82 4.51 1.74
N THR A 119 4.83 4.67 2.62
CA THR A 119 4.68 5.88 3.44
C THR A 119 4.70 5.51 4.92
N ALA A 120 5.44 6.28 5.71
CA ALA A 120 5.44 6.23 7.16
C ALA A 120 4.71 7.45 7.73
N PHE A 121 3.71 7.20 8.58
CA PHE A 121 3.02 8.20 9.40
C PHE A 121 3.44 8.01 10.84
N TYR A 122 4.13 9.00 11.41
CA TYR A 122 4.52 9.03 12.81
C TYR A 122 3.60 9.99 13.57
N TYR A 123 2.94 9.48 14.62
CA TYR A 123 2.01 10.22 15.44
C TYR A 123 2.09 9.75 16.89
N GLY A 124 2.27 10.70 17.83
CA GLY A 124 2.34 10.35 19.25
C GLY A 124 3.48 9.36 19.51
N ASN A 125 3.12 8.12 19.85
CA ASN A 125 4.04 7.00 20.04
C ASN A 125 3.76 5.85 19.06
N GLU A 126 3.26 6.17 17.87
CA GLU A 126 2.79 5.21 16.88
C GLU A 126 3.42 5.48 15.50
N ILE A 127 3.70 4.41 14.76
CA ILE A 127 4.04 4.47 13.35
C ILE A 127 3.07 3.61 12.56
N ILE A 128 2.48 4.20 11.53
CA ILE A 128 1.73 3.51 10.49
C ILE A 128 2.59 3.46 9.23
N LEU A 129 2.81 2.26 8.70
CA LEU A 129 3.42 2.06 7.39
C LEU A 129 2.34 1.62 6.42
N ALA A 130 2.23 2.27 5.28
CA ALA A 130 1.29 1.88 4.24
C ALA A 130 1.87 2.11 2.84
N SER A 131 1.70 1.12 1.97
CA SER A 131 2.05 1.27 0.56
C SER A 131 1.04 2.15 -0.16
N SER A 132 1.48 2.74 -1.28
CA SER A 132 0.49 3.20 -2.26
C SER A 132 -0.28 2.02 -2.82
N GLN A 133 -1.36 2.37 -3.49
CA GLN A 133 -2.02 1.47 -4.40
C GLN A 133 -1.51 1.63 -5.82
N LYS A 134 -1.60 0.56 -6.61
CA LYS A 134 -1.38 0.62 -8.05
C LYS A 134 -2.67 0.48 -8.86
N GLY A 135 -2.77 1.24 -9.94
CA GLY A 135 -3.90 1.19 -10.86
C GLY A 135 -5.07 2.09 -10.48
N GLY A 136 -6.13 2.03 -11.30
CA GLY A 136 -7.37 2.77 -11.09
C GLY A 136 -8.27 2.12 -10.04
N THR A 137 -9.06 2.98 -9.40
CA THR A 137 -9.88 2.81 -8.19
C THR A 137 -9.77 1.45 -7.52
N ALA A 138 -8.74 1.28 -6.67
CA ALA A 138 -8.74 0.64 -5.35
C ALA A 138 -8.81 1.73 -4.21
N ILE A 139 -8.23 1.65 -3.00
CA ILE A 139 -8.43 2.47 -1.77
C ILE A 139 -9.81 2.17 -1.23
N THR A 140 -10.07 0.87 -1.25
CA THR A 140 -11.24 0.26 -1.84
C THR A 140 -12.53 0.81 -1.25
N TYR A 141 -12.94 1.92 -1.87
CA TYR A 141 -14.27 2.45 -2.05
C TYR A 141 -14.97 3.04 -0.82
N THR A 142 -14.26 3.92 -0.10
CA THR A 142 -14.80 5.05 0.71
C THR A 142 -16.01 4.76 1.61
N ARG A 143 -15.81 4.06 2.74
CA ARG A 143 -16.74 4.15 3.88
C ARG A 143 -16.68 5.56 4.48
N ASP A 144 -17.84 6.21 4.64
CA ASP A 144 -18.11 7.55 5.21
C ASP A 144 -17.17 7.95 6.36
N ASN A 145 -16.01 8.50 6.03
CA ASN A 145 -15.04 8.93 7.02
C ASN A 145 -14.45 10.30 6.64
N ALA A 146 -13.79 10.95 7.60
CA ALA A 146 -13.31 12.31 7.43
C ALA A 146 -12.24 12.47 6.32
N VAL A 147 -11.71 11.38 5.76
CA VAL A 147 -10.66 11.39 4.73
C VAL A 147 -11.17 10.98 3.33
N SER A 148 -12.47 10.72 3.13
CA SER A 148 -13.04 10.29 1.83
C SER A 148 -12.73 11.25 0.68
N ARG A 149 -12.83 12.57 0.89
CA ARG A 149 -12.51 13.58 -0.15
C ARG A 149 -11.05 13.50 -0.61
N LEU A 150 -10.15 13.10 0.27
CA LEU A 150 -8.71 13.02 0.01
C LEU A 150 -8.38 11.73 -0.75
N VAL A 151 -9.02 10.64 -0.35
CA VAL A 151 -9.03 9.38 -1.11
C VAL A 151 -9.53 9.62 -2.54
N GLU A 152 -10.60 10.40 -2.72
CA GLU A 152 -11.15 10.76 -4.04
C GLU A 152 -10.13 11.47 -4.93
N GLN A 153 -9.31 12.38 -4.38
CA GLN A 153 -8.26 13.08 -5.13
C GLN A 153 -7.13 12.14 -5.59
N CYS A 154 -6.90 11.03 -4.89
CA CYS A 154 -5.96 10.01 -5.35
C CYS A 154 -6.54 9.14 -6.47
N ILE A 155 -7.79 8.70 -6.34
CA ILE A 155 -8.39 7.73 -7.26
C ILE A 155 -8.90 8.36 -8.56
N THR A 156 -9.08 9.69 -8.61
CA THR A 156 -9.60 10.39 -9.80
C THR A 156 -8.49 10.72 -10.83
N PRO A 157 -8.57 10.21 -12.07
CA PRO A 157 -7.48 10.31 -13.05
C PRO A 157 -7.23 11.69 -13.65
N ALA A 158 -8.19 12.61 -13.58
CA ALA A 158 -8.09 13.94 -14.22
C ALA A 158 -7.13 14.89 -13.49
N THR A 159 -6.83 14.59 -12.22
CA THR A 159 -5.99 15.39 -11.33
C THR A 159 -5.11 14.46 -10.52
N LYS A 160 -4.28 13.64 -11.19
CA LYS A 160 -3.40 12.67 -10.52
C LYS A 160 -2.48 13.39 -9.54
N SER A 161 -2.91 13.48 -8.30
CA SER A 161 -2.08 13.95 -7.22
C SER A 161 -0.83 13.09 -7.14
N ASN A 162 0.33 13.74 -7.03
CA ASN A 162 1.63 13.10 -6.86
C ASN A 162 1.89 11.94 -7.84
N GLU A 163 1.51 12.06 -9.11
CA GLU A 163 1.67 11.00 -10.12
C GLU A 163 0.97 9.66 -9.76
N ALA A 164 -0.13 9.72 -8.99
CA ALA A 164 -0.86 8.57 -8.45
C ALA A 164 -0.07 7.73 -7.40
N LYS A 165 0.87 8.38 -6.69
CA LYS A 165 1.62 7.82 -5.57
C LYS A 165 0.89 8.19 -4.27
N CYS A 166 -0.09 7.38 -3.87
CA CYS A 166 -1.01 7.71 -2.77
C CYS A 166 -0.79 6.90 -1.49
N GLY A 167 0.46 6.69 -1.06
CA GLY A 167 0.75 5.93 0.16
C GLY A 167 0.20 6.62 1.41
N GLU A 168 0.20 7.95 1.41
CA GLU A 168 -0.34 8.83 2.44
C GLU A 168 -1.84 8.64 2.61
N MET A 169 -2.58 8.41 1.53
CA MET A 169 -4.03 8.20 1.59
C MET A 169 -4.36 6.85 2.24
N SER A 170 -3.59 5.80 1.89
CA SER A 170 -3.70 4.51 2.57
C SER A 170 -3.38 4.64 4.07
N ALA A 171 -2.30 5.35 4.41
CA ALA A 171 -1.91 5.58 5.80
C ALA A 171 -2.94 6.42 6.58
N ALA A 172 -3.48 7.48 5.98
CA ALA A 172 -4.52 8.33 6.57
C ALA A 172 -5.82 7.57 6.81
N GLN A 173 -6.23 6.69 5.88
CA GLN A 173 -7.41 5.85 6.05
C GLN A 173 -7.21 4.84 7.18
N LEU A 174 -6.02 4.27 7.30
CA LEU A 174 -5.68 3.37 8.40
C LEU A 174 -5.63 4.13 9.75
N TRP A 175 -5.07 5.33 9.78
CA TRP A 175 -5.10 6.20 10.96
C TRP A 175 -6.53 6.48 11.41
N GLN A 176 -7.42 6.86 10.49
CA GLN A 176 -8.82 7.15 10.82
C GLN A 176 -9.57 5.92 11.36
N ARG A 177 -9.21 4.72 10.90
CA ARG A 177 -9.73 3.44 11.38
C ARG A 177 -9.26 3.13 12.81
N LEU A 178 -8.00 3.42 13.11
CA LEU A 178 -7.40 3.20 14.43
C LEU A 178 -7.85 4.26 15.45
N HIS A 179 -8.17 5.47 14.97
CA HIS A 179 -8.53 6.63 15.79
C HIS A 179 -9.93 7.16 15.43
N PRO A 180 -10.99 6.35 15.58
CA PRO A 180 -12.35 6.76 15.21
C PRO A 180 -12.78 7.99 16.01
N GLY A 181 -13.33 8.99 15.32
CA GLY A 181 -13.83 10.24 15.93
C GLY A 181 -12.77 11.33 16.15
N GLN A 182 -11.48 11.05 15.91
CA GLN A 182 -10.44 12.08 15.93
C GLN A 182 -10.30 12.74 14.56
N LEU A 183 -10.03 14.05 14.56
CA LEU A 183 -9.74 14.79 13.34
C LEU A 183 -8.25 14.64 13.00
N ILE A 184 -7.95 14.18 11.79
CA ILE A 184 -6.56 13.98 11.36
C ILE A 184 -5.74 15.30 11.36
N SER A 185 -6.41 16.44 11.15
CA SER A 185 -5.78 17.77 11.20
C SER A 185 -5.19 18.11 12.58
N THR A 186 -5.74 17.55 13.65
CA THR A 186 -5.25 17.75 15.03
C THR A 186 -4.17 16.73 15.42
N ALA A 187 -3.94 15.70 14.62
CA ALA A 187 -3.10 14.56 14.99
C ALA A 187 -1.59 14.83 14.85
N HIS A 188 -1.10 16.05 14.62
CA HIS A 188 0.37 16.32 14.56
C HIS A 188 1.25 15.27 13.83
N ILE A 189 0.75 14.66 12.75
CA ILE A 189 1.42 13.55 12.05
C ILE A 189 2.68 14.05 11.36
N VAL A 190 3.84 13.42 11.54
CA VAL A 190 5.00 13.61 10.66
C VAL A 190 4.99 12.50 9.62
N THR A 191 5.09 12.84 8.34
CA THR A 191 5.06 11.85 7.24
C THR A 191 6.32 11.84 6.39
N VAL A 192 6.75 10.64 6.01
CA VAL A 192 7.81 10.38 5.02
C VAL A 192 7.30 9.41 3.97
N THR A 193 7.55 9.72 2.71
CA THR A 193 7.23 8.84 1.58
C THR A 193 8.50 8.42 0.86
N VAL A 194 8.63 7.12 0.63
CA VAL A 194 9.75 6.50 -0.08
C VAL A 194 9.25 5.89 -1.37
N ILE A 195 9.96 6.16 -2.46
CA ILE A 195 9.69 5.59 -3.77
C ILE A 195 10.89 4.81 -4.28
N SER A 196 10.63 3.90 -5.21
CA SER A 196 11.68 3.29 -6.02
C SER A 196 12.12 4.20 -7.16
N GLY A 197 13.43 4.45 -7.24
CA GLY A 197 14.13 5.00 -8.39
C GLY A 197 14.38 3.97 -9.51
N ASN A 198 14.24 2.68 -9.24
CA ASN A 198 14.29 1.62 -10.25
C ASN A 198 12.98 1.61 -11.07
N LYS A 199 12.94 2.46 -12.10
CA LYS A 199 11.78 2.63 -13.00
C LYS A 199 11.43 1.38 -13.80
N ASN A 200 12.38 0.45 -13.97
CA ASN A 200 12.19 -0.77 -14.76
C ASN A 200 11.49 -1.87 -13.95
N ASN A 201 11.80 -1.95 -12.65
CA ASN A 201 11.26 -2.97 -11.78
C ASN A 201 11.38 -2.59 -10.29
N ALA A 202 10.35 -1.91 -9.78
CA ALA A 202 10.23 -1.56 -8.37
C ALA A 202 10.28 -2.77 -7.40
N LEU A 203 9.84 -3.95 -7.84
CA LEU A 203 9.90 -5.18 -7.04
C LEU A 203 11.34 -5.71 -6.87
N SER A 204 12.30 -5.22 -7.66
CA SER A 204 13.72 -5.58 -7.53
C SER A 204 14.59 -4.48 -6.91
N SER A 205 13.96 -3.45 -6.33
CA SER A 205 14.69 -2.33 -5.75
C SER A 205 15.57 -2.75 -4.59
N LYS A 206 16.77 -2.20 -4.58
CA LYS A 206 17.76 -2.30 -3.51
C LYS A 206 17.74 -1.02 -2.67
N PRO A 207 18.39 -0.99 -1.49
CA PRO A 207 18.49 0.23 -0.68
C PRO A 207 18.96 1.46 -1.47
N ALA A 208 19.96 1.28 -2.35
CA ALA A 208 20.49 2.35 -3.21
C ALA A 208 19.52 2.86 -4.28
N ASP A 209 18.43 2.13 -4.56
CA ASP A 209 17.40 2.56 -5.52
C ASP A 209 16.31 3.39 -4.84
N LEU A 210 16.23 3.44 -3.51
CA LEU A 210 15.15 4.10 -2.78
C LEU A 210 15.41 5.60 -2.67
N LYS A 211 14.37 6.43 -2.61
CA LYS A 211 14.54 7.84 -2.29
C LYS A 211 13.33 8.40 -1.57
N VAL A 212 13.58 9.34 -0.66
CA VAL A 212 12.51 10.11 -0.03
C VAL A 212 11.93 11.04 -1.10
N TRP A 213 10.62 11.01 -1.24
CA TRP A 213 9.89 11.78 -2.22
C TRP A 213 8.87 12.66 -1.52
N PRO A 214 8.69 13.92 -1.97
CA PRO A 214 7.64 14.77 -1.44
C PRO A 214 6.27 14.07 -1.53
N PRO A 215 5.50 14.05 -0.44
CA PRO A 215 4.28 13.25 -0.38
C PRO A 215 3.14 13.83 -1.23
N CYS A 216 3.25 15.09 -1.63
CA CYS A 216 2.24 15.76 -2.45
C CYS A 216 2.86 16.69 -3.49
N SER A 217 2.11 16.93 -4.56
CA SER A 217 2.45 17.92 -5.59
C SER A 217 1.49 19.11 -5.44
N PRO A 218 1.95 20.30 -4.99
CA PRO A 218 1.09 21.48 -4.84
C PRO A 218 0.39 21.87 -6.16
N THR A 219 1.08 21.67 -7.28
CA THR A 219 0.59 21.96 -8.64
C THR A 219 -0.40 20.95 -9.19
N ASN A 220 -0.33 19.69 -8.77
CA ASN A 220 -1.17 18.61 -9.30
C ASN A 220 -2.21 18.10 -8.28
N GLY A 221 -2.39 18.81 -7.16
CA GLY A 221 -3.28 18.43 -6.06
C GLY A 221 -2.69 17.40 -5.11
N GLY A 222 -3.45 17.05 -4.05
CA GLY A 222 -3.06 15.97 -3.13
C GLY A 222 -3.36 16.18 -1.67
N GLY A 223 -3.72 17.40 -1.26
CA GLY A 223 -4.28 17.64 0.07
C GLY A 223 -3.40 17.20 1.24
N CYS A 224 -2.10 16.88 1.10
CA CYS A 224 -1.29 16.44 2.24
C CYS A 224 -1.23 17.49 3.34
N ALA A 225 -1.13 18.78 2.98
CA ALA A 225 -1.24 19.86 3.97
C ALA A 225 -2.64 19.92 4.62
N GLU A 226 -3.69 19.44 3.94
CA GLU A 226 -5.04 19.28 4.50
C GLU A 226 -5.18 18.03 5.38
N ILE A 227 -4.34 17.00 5.16
CA ILE A 227 -4.30 15.73 5.90
C ILE A 227 -3.45 15.88 7.16
N VAL A 228 -2.16 16.16 6.98
CA VAL A 228 -1.20 16.18 8.08
C VAL A 228 -1.03 17.58 8.66
N GLY A 229 -1.42 18.64 7.95
CA GLY A 229 -1.22 20.03 8.38
C GLY A 229 0.06 20.65 7.80
N PRO A 230 0.24 21.98 7.89
CA PRO A 230 1.47 22.66 7.47
C PRO A 230 2.67 22.25 8.35
N GLY A 231 3.84 22.05 7.73
CA GLY A 231 5.10 21.72 8.44
C GLY A 231 5.17 20.30 9.01
N LYS A 232 4.22 19.44 8.64
CA LYS A 232 4.01 18.09 9.18
C LYS A 232 4.51 16.99 8.21
N VAL A 233 5.40 17.40 7.30
CA VAL A 233 5.88 16.62 6.14
C VAL A 233 7.38 16.84 6.03
N VAL A 234 8.13 15.77 5.72
CA VAL A 234 9.50 15.93 5.22
C VAL A 234 9.45 16.47 3.78
N ASP A 235 9.59 17.79 3.65
CA ASP A 235 9.46 18.53 2.38
C ASP A 235 10.80 18.68 1.64
N ARG A 236 11.58 17.60 1.58
CA ARG A 236 12.84 17.56 0.83
C ARG A 236 13.04 16.18 0.19
N GLU A 237 13.56 16.17 -1.04
CA GLU A 237 14.11 14.95 -1.61
C GLU A 237 15.39 14.60 -0.84
N VAL A 238 15.45 13.38 -0.30
CA VAL A 238 16.66 12.85 0.35
C VAL A 238 17.13 11.65 -0.48
N LEU A 239 18.28 11.81 -1.11
CA LEU A 239 18.91 10.79 -1.94
C LEU A 239 19.70 9.81 -1.06
N PRO A 240 19.81 8.52 -1.43
CA PRO A 240 20.65 7.53 -0.74
C PRO A 240 22.10 7.96 -0.49
N GLU A 241 22.63 8.86 -1.30
CA GLU A 241 24.00 9.37 -1.20
C GLU A 241 24.15 10.48 -0.15
N SER A 242 23.05 11.13 0.24
CA SER A 242 23.06 12.23 1.23
C SER A 242 23.00 11.77 2.69
N TRP A 243 22.90 10.47 2.95
CA TRP A 243 22.87 9.91 4.30
C TRP A 243 24.31 9.77 4.82
N THR A 244 24.63 10.48 5.91
CA THR A 244 25.96 10.45 6.53
C THR A 244 26.13 9.20 7.39
N GLY A 245 26.24 8.04 6.73
CA GLY A 245 26.40 6.73 7.38
C GLY A 245 25.06 6.02 7.66
N PRO A 246 25.11 4.79 8.20
CA PRO A 246 23.91 4.01 8.49
C PRO A 246 23.11 4.68 9.62
N VAL A 247 21.89 5.12 9.30
CA VAL A 247 20.93 5.54 10.32
C VAL A 247 20.43 4.28 11.02
N THR A 248 20.52 4.24 12.35
CA THR A 248 20.04 3.12 13.15
C THR A 248 18.92 3.57 14.06
N TYR A 249 17.85 2.78 14.13
CA TYR A 249 16.76 2.94 15.09
C TYR A 249 16.52 1.62 15.82
N SER A 250 15.98 1.72 17.05
CA SER A 250 15.61 0.57 17.86
C SER A 250 14.12 0.28 17.71
N THR A 251 13.76 -1.00 17.56
CA THR A 251 12.36 -1.46 17.64
C THR A 251 12.03 -2.06 19.00
N THR A 252 12.90 -1.86 20.00
CA THR A 252 12.73 -2.44 21.34
C THR A 252 11.51 -1.83 22.02
N GLY A 253 10.61 -2.69 22.50
CA GLY A 253 9.37 -2.26 23.15
C GLY A 253 8.26 -1.87 22.18
N TRP A 254 8.50 -1.92 20.87
CA TRP A 254 7.46 -1.68 19.89
C TRP A 254 6.50 -2.86 19.83
N VAL A 255 5.20 -2.57 19.85
CA VAL A 255 4.15 -3.58 19.76
C VAL A 255 3.45 -3.44 18.43
N LYS A 256 3.48 -4.51 17.64
CA LYS A 256 2.79 -4.60 16.36
C LYS A 256 1.31 -4.91 16.56
N THR A 257 0.46 -4.18 15.85
CA THR A 257 -0.98 -4.47 15.79
C THR A 257 -1.25 -5.63 14.84
N ASP A 258 -2.16 -6.52 15.22
CA ASP A 258 -2.56 -7.68 14.41
C ASP A 258 -3.18 -7.27 13.06
N MET A 259 -2.82 -7.98 11.99
CA MET A 259 -3.35 -7.74 10.65
C MET A 259 -4.88 -7.87 10.56
N GLN A 260 -5.49 -8.72 11.41
CA GLN A 260 -6.95 -8.84 11.52
C GLN A 260 -7.62 -7.54 11.98
N VAL A 261 -6.90 -6.69 12.72
CA VAL A 261 -7.39 -5.37 13.12
C VAL A 261 -7.16 -4.34 12.01
N LEU A 262 -6.01 -4.41 11.35
CA LEU A 262 -5.55 -3.43 10.37
C LEU A 262 -6.24 -3.56 9.01
N SER A 263 -6.63 -4.77 8.62
CA SER A 263 -7.17 -5.03 7.28
C SER A 263 -8.32 -4.09 6.92
N PHE A 264 -8.29 -3.58 5.68
CA PHE A 264 -9.32 -2.67 5.16
C PHE A 264 -10.68 -3.36 4.97
N VAL A 265 -10.72 -4.69 4.94
CA VAL A 265 -11.98 -5.46 4.88
C VAL A 265 -12.49 -5.88 6.26
N SER A 266 -11.72 -5.70 7.32
CA SER A 266 -12.17 -5.99 8.68
C SER A 266 -13.30 -5.05 9.13
N PRO A 267 -14.24 -5.50 9.98
CA PRO A 267 -15.27 -4.64 10.56
C PRO A 267 -14.66 -3.38 11.18
N VAL A 268 -15.29 -2.21 10.99
CA VAL A 268 -14.83 -0.98 11.67
C VAL A 268 -15.02 -1.21 13.16
N GLN A 269 -14.00 -0.95 13.96
CA GLN A 269 -14.13 -0.98 15.41
C GLN A 269 -15.14 0.10 15.81
N GLN A 270 -16.35 -0.31 16.18
CA GLN A 270 -17.31 0.61 16.78
C GLN A 270 -16.73 1.04 18.13
N GLN A 271 -16.72 2.35 18.41
CA GLN A 271 -16.45 2.83 19.76
C GLN A 271 -17.46 2.12 20.67
N THR A 272 -17.00 1.21 21.52
CA THR A 272 -17.71 0.95 22.78
C THR A 272 -17.67 2.27 23.52
N THR A 273 -18.74 3.04 23.42
CA THR A 273 -19.05 4.12 24.34
C THR A 273 -19.20 3.49 25.71
N GLY A 274 -18.06 3.32 26.38
CA GLY A 274 -18.00 3.04 27.80
C GLY A 274 -18.60 4.25 28.51
N GLN A 275 -19.89 4.18 28.78
CA GLN A 275 -20.48 4.88 29.90
C GLN A 275 -19.83 4.32 31.16
N THR A 276 -18.97 5.13 31.78
CA THR A 276 -18.75 5.16 33.23
C THR A 276 -18.35 6.56 33.62
#